data_AF-A0A0F3P4Q6-F1
#
_entry.id   AF-A0A0F3P4Q6-F1
#
_cell.length_a   1.000
_cell.length_b   1.000
_cell.length_c   1.000
_cell.angle_alpha   90.00
_cell.angle_beta   90.00
_cell.angle_gamma   90.00
#
_symmetry.space_group_name_H-M   'P 1'
#
loop_
_entity.id
_entity.type
_entity.pdbx_description
1 polymer ?
#
loop_
_entity_poly.entity_id
_entity_poly.type
_entity_poly.pdbx_seq_one_letter_code
_entity_poly.pdbx_strand_id
1 'polypeptide(L)'
;MVDILRKASELWDYESSAYKAVKWVEDTLVKHPNFALPGRKALMKSDINYEIVLIDATESPIEKPKKNKNSIIQERRKGIH
;
A
#
# COMPACT_ATOMS: atom_id res chain seq x y z
N MET A 1 -23.53 20.08 -5.79
CA MET A 1 -23.35 18.93 -6.74
C MET A 1 -21.91 18.87 -7.26
N VAL A 2 -21.39 19.95 -7.87
CA VAL A 2 -20.05 19.98 -8.50
C VAL A 2 -18.92 19.77 -7.49
N ASP A 3 -18.99 20.35 -6.29
CA ASP A 3 -17.97 20.15 -5.24
C ASP A 3 -17.88 18.73 -4.70
N ILE A 4 -19.00 17.99 -4.69
CA ILE A 4 -19.03 16.60 -4.23
C ILE A 4 -18.32 15.71 -5.25
N LEU A 5 -18.58 15.94 -6.54
CA LEU A 5 -17.92 15.21 -7.63
C LEU A 5 -16.41 15.49 -7.66
N ARG A 6 -16.00 16.75 -7.45
CA ARG A 6 -14.58 17.13 -7.35
C ARG A 6 -13.87 16.40 -6.21
N LYS A 7 -14.49 16.35 -5.03
CA LYS A 7 -13.90 15.70 -3.85
C LYS A 7 -13.83 14.17 -3.98
N ALA A 8 -14.77 13.56 -4.72
CA ALA A 8 -14.73 12.14 -5.04
C ALA A 8 -13.60 11.80 -6.02
N SER A 9 -13.34 12.66 -7.02
CA SER A 9 -12.20 12.51 -7.93
C SER A 9 -10.86 12.60 -7.19
N GLU A 10 -10.68 13.62 -6.34
CA GLU A 10 -9.46 13.80 -5.55
C GLU A 10 -9.15 12.59 -4.64
N LEU A 11 -10.20 11.98 -4.05
CA LEU A 11 -10.07 10.76 -3.24
C LEU A 11 -9.67 9.54 -4.08
N TRP A 12 -10.28 9.37 -5.26
CA TRP A 12 -9.95 8.30 -6.20
C TRP A 12 -8.50 8.39 -6.69
N ASP A 13 -8.04 9.60 -6.98
CA ASP A 13 -6.68 9.84 -7.43
C ASP A 13 -5.65 9.53 -6.34
N TYR A 14 -5.94 9.89 -5.09
CA TYR A 14 -5.08 9.59 -3.94
C TYR A 14 -4.96 8.09 -3.66
N GLU A 15 -6.09 7.36 -3.62
CA GLU A 15 -6.12 5.90 -3.46
C GLU A 15 -5.34 5.20 -4.59
N SER A 16 -5.45 5.71 -5.82
CA SER A 16 -4.69 5.17 -6.95
C SER A 16 -3.18 5.45 -6.85
N SER A 17 -2.77 6.54 -6.20
CA SER A 17 -1.36 6.96 -6.15
C SER A 17 -0.53 6.06 -5.23
N ALA A 18 -1.08 5.68 -4.07
CA ALA A 18 -0.41 4.78 -3.13
C ALA A 18 -0.21 3.39 -3.76
N TYR A 19 -1.24 2.86 -4.41
CA TYR A 19 -1.15 1.60 -5.16
C TYR A 19 -0.09 1.67 -6.27
N LYS A 20 -0.07 2.75 -7.05
CA LYS A 20 0.92 2.95 -8.12
C LYS A 20 2.35 3.03 -7.57
N ALA A 21 2.56 3.70 -6.45
CA ALA A 21 3.87 3.81 -5.81
C ALA A 21 4.37 2.44 -5.31
N VAL A 22 3.52 1.68 -4.61
CA VAL A 22 3.83 0.32 -4.17
C VAL A 22 4.16 -0.57 -5.37
N LYS A 23 3.31 -0.53 -6.41
CA LYS A 23 3.50 -1.34 -7.61
C LYS A 23 4.80 -1.01 -8.33
N TRP A 24 5.16 0.27 -8.41
CA TRP A 24 6.43 0.70 -9.00
C TRP A 24 7.64 0.17 -8.22
N VAL A 25 7.60 0.22 -6.89
CA VAL A 25 8.66 -0.34 -6.03
C VAL A 25 8.76 -1.84 -6.21
N GLU A 26 7.63 -2.57 -6.13
CA GLU A 26 7.58 -4.02 -6.33
C GLU A 26 8.15 -4.44 -7.69
N ASP A 27 7.69 -3.80 -8.77
CA ASP A 27 8.11 -4.12 -10.13
C ASP A 27 9.61 -3.84 -10.34
N THR A 28 10.16 -2.86 -9.62
CA THR A 28 11.59 -2.54 -9.66
C THR A 28 12.40 -3.59 -8.89
N LEU A 29 11.95 -3.97 -7.70
CA LEU A 29 12.64 -4.96 -6.85
C LEU A 29 12.63 -6.35 -7.48
N VAL A 30 11.49 -6.79 -8.03
CA VAL A 30 11.35 -8.11 -8.67
C VAL A 30 12.28 -8.28 -9.88
N LYS A 31 12.55 -7.21 -10.63
CA LYS A 31 13.45 -7.24 -11.80
C LYS A 31 14.94 -7.29 -11.43
N HIS A 32 15.28 -6.95 -10.20
CA HIS A 32 16.67 -6.86 -9.79
C HIS A 32 17.20 -8.24 -9.40
N PRO A 33 18.34 -8.70 -9.98
CA PRO A 33 18.81 -10.08 -9.84
C PRO A 33 19.11 -10.50 -8.40
N ASN A 34 19.48 -9.56 -7.52
CA ASN A 34 19.74 -9.86 -6.10
C ASN A 34 18.47 -10.19 -5.29
N PHE A 35 17.30 -9.77 -5.76
CA PHE A 35 16.01 -10.07 -5.12
C PHE A 35 15.21 -11.12 -5.92
N ALA A 36 15.72 -11.54 -7.08
CA ALA A 36 15.12 -12.59 -7.87
C ALA A 36 15.28 -13.92 -7.15
N LEU A 37 14.14 -14.53 -6.78
CA LEU A 37 14.15 -15.84 -6.18
C LEU A 37 14.65 -16.89 -7.18
N PRO A 38 15.51 -17.83 -6.75
CA PRO A 38 15.86 -18.97 -7.59
C PRO A 38 14.58 -19.70 -8.02
N GLY A 39 14.54 -20.16 -9.27
CA GLY A 39 13.40 -20.94 -9.76
C GLY A 39 13.10 -22.14 -8.86
N ARG A 40 11.85 -22.63 -8.85
CA ARG A 40 11.37 -23.71 -7.95
C ARG A 40 12.32 -24.92 -7.85
N LYS A 41 12.99 -25.30 -8.95
CA LYS A 41 13.95 -26.42 -8.99
C LYS A 41 15.32 -26.10 -8.36
N ALA A 42 15.73 -24.83 -8.35
CA ALA A 42 16.97 -24.38 -7.73
C ALA A 42 16.84 -24.31 -6.20
N LEU A 43 15.64 -23.96 -5.69
CA LEU A 43 15.34 -24.02 -4.24
C LEU A 43 15.47 -25.43 -3.65
N MET A 44 15.23 -26.47 -4.44
CA MET A 44 15.36 -27.87 -3.97
C MET A 44 16.80 -28.39 -3.97
N LYS A 45 17.76 -27.65 -4.56
CA LYS A 45 19.11 -28.14 -4.88
C LYS A 45 20.25 -27.45 -4.12
N SER A 46 20.00 -26.52 -3.20
CA SER A 46 21.05 -25.58 -2.80
C SER A 46 22.00 -26.09 -1.70
N ASP A 47 23.29 -26.22 -2.06
CA ASP A 47 24.48 -26.02 -1.21
C ASP A 47 24.70 -24.54 -0.83
N ILE A 48 23.71 -23.67 -1.06
CA ILE A 48 23.78 -22.22 -0.84
C ILE A 48 22.95 -21.89 0.40
N ASN A 49 23.58 -21.28 1.40
CA ASN A 49 22.96 -20.87 2.66
C ASN A 49 22.02 -19.68 2.44
N TYR A 50 20.76 -19.94 2.08
CA TYR A 50 19.69 -18.95 2.22
C TYR A 50 18.82 -19.35 3.41
N GLU A 51 18.50 -18.38 4.27
CA GLU A 51 17.54 -18.59 5.35
C GLU A 51 16.13 -18.59 4.75
N ILE A 52 15.59 -19.79 4.51
CA ILE A 52 14.21 -19.94 4.05
C ILE A 52 13.29 -19.72 5.25
N VAL A 53 12.85 -18.48 5.43
CA VAL A 53 11.77 -18.17 6.38
C VAL A 53 10.45 -18.42 5.67
N LEU A 54 9.82 -19.56 5.95
CA LEU A 54 8.46 -19.83 5.53
C LEU A 54 7.50 -18.99 6.39
N ILE A 55 7.02 -17.88 5.84
CA ILE A 55 6.03 -17.03 6.51
C ILE A 55 4.65 -17.41 5.97
N ASP A 56 3.82 -18.01 6.82
CA ASP A 56 2.40 -18.20 6.54
C ASP A 56 1.68 -16.85 6.71
N ALA A 57 1.33 -16.22 5.60
CA ALA A 57 0.60 -14.95 5.59
C ALA A 57 -0.90 -15.22 5.69
N THR A 58 -1.38 -15.59 6.88
CA THR A 58 -2.81 -15.58 7.16
C THR A 58 -3.28 -14.15 7.38
N GLU A 59 -3.97 -13.58 6.39
CA GLU A 59 -4.66 -12.29 6.56
C GLU A 59 -5.74 -12.45 7.64
N SER A 60 -5.43 -12.00 8.85
CA SER A 60 -6.45 -11.84 9.88
C SER A 60 -7.32 -10.63 9.52
N PRO A 61 -8.66 -10.74 9.51
CA PRO A 61 -9.53 -9.63 9.16
C PRO A 61 -9.25 -8.45 10.09
N ILE A 62 -8.68 -7.39 9.53
CA ILE A 62 -8.39 -6.17 10.29
C ILE A 62 -9.71 -5.42 10.50
N GLU A 63 -10.11 -5.23 11.76
CA GLU A 63 -11.30 -4.45 12.07
C GLU A 63 -11.07 -2.99 11.65
N LYS A 64 -11.80 -2.56 10.62
CA LYS A 64 -11.80 -1.17 10.17
C LYS A 64 -12.18 -0.27 11.36
N PRO A 65 -11.34 0.71 11.76
CA PRO A 65 -11.68 1.63 12.83
C PRO A 65 -13.02 2.29 12.55
N LYS A 66 -13.96 2.16 13.48
CA LYS A 66 -15.33 2.68 13.32
C LYS A 66 -15.25 4.21 13.23
N LYS A 67 -15.73 4.79 12.12
CA LYS A 67 -15.79 6.26 11.95
C LYS A 67 -16.55 6.86 13.14
N ASN A 68 -15.89 7.73 13.91
CA ASN A 68 -16.57 8.50 14.93
C ASN A 68 -17.50 9.52 14.25
N LYS A 69 -18.66 9.78 14.86
CA LYS A 69 -19.65 10.74 14.32
C LYS A 69 -19.30 12.20 14.66
N ASN A 70 -18.15 12.44 15.28
CA ASN A 70 -17.74 13.77 15.65
C ASN A 70 -17.37 14.49 14.34
N SER A 71 -18.19 15.47 13.95
CA SER A 71 -17.81 16.39 12.90
C SER A 71 -16.51 17.06 13.34
N ILE A 72 -15.43 16.80 12.60
CA ILE A 72 -14.24 17.64 12.71
C ILE A 72 -14.70 19.01 12.22
N ILE A 73 -15.02 19.92 13.14
CA ILE A 73 -15.32 21.31 12.82
C ILE A 73 -13.98 21.88 12.33
N GLN A 74 -13.83 22.03 11.01
CA GLN A 74 -12.73 22.82 10.47
C GLN A 74 -12.98 24.27 10.87
N GLU A 75 -12.13 24.79 11.76
CA GLU A 75 -12.10 26.21 12.10
C GLU A 75 -11.80 27.02 10.83
N ARG A 76 -12.75 27.88 10.43
CA ARG A 76 -12.49 28.87 9.37
C ARG A 76 -11.50 29.90 9.91
N ARG A 77 -10.30 29.95 9.33
CA ARG A 77 -9.37 31.07 9.58
C ARG A 77 -10.06 32.36 9.12
N LYS A 78 -10.35 33.27 10.06
CA LYS A 78 -10.74 34.65 9.72
C LYS A 78 -9.53 35.32 9.08
N GLY A 79 -9.74 35.94 7.91
CA GLY A 79 -8.72 36.76 7.27
C GLY A 79 -8.28 37.87 8.22
N ILE A 80 -6.98 37.99 8.43
CA ILE A 80 -6.37 39.11 9.12
C ILE A 80 -6.08 40.16 8.05
N HIS A 81 -6.40 41.41 8.38
CA HIS A 81 -6.46 42.61 7.54
C HIS A 81 -5.25 42.82 6.64
#